data_AF-X0RJX3-F1
#
_entry.id   AF-X0RJX3-F1
#
_cell.length_a   1.000
_cell.length_b   1.000
_cell.length_c   1.000
_cell.angle_alpha   90.00
_cell.angle_beta   90.00
_cell.angle_gamma   90.00
#
_symmetry.space_group_name_H-M   'P 1'
#
loop_
_entity.id
_entity.type
_entity.pdbx_description
1 polymer ?
#
loop_
_entity_poly.entity_id
_entity_poly.type
_entity_poly.pdbx_seq_one_letter_code
_entity_poly.pdbx_strand_id
1 'polypeptide(L)'
;MGADIFKRVIISLGILLLTGVILFLLPNWVFCLLVALFICVALYEFFSIVEKKGLFVYKYFGIVAGIIIPLAIYLHLGEGHANLEPFFIVIACLFTFVLQFARKENVKDHLASIAVTLFALFYISWFLSFFIKIKYLPEGAHLVSFLIIVTKTGDVGAYLVGKKFGKSPLISRISPRKTK
;
A
#
# COMPACT_ATOMS: atom_id res chain seq x y z
N MET A 1 -8.96 -0.61 -32.76
CA MET A 1 -9.83 -0.60 -31.56
C MET A 1 -9.99 -1.98 -30.92
N GLY A 2 -10.25 -3.07 -31.67
CA GLY A 2 -10.37 -4.44 -31.10
C GLY A 2 -9.08 -5.05 -30.55
N ALA A 3 -7.92 -4.79 -31.18
CA ALA A 3 -6.63 -5.34 -30.75
C ALA A 3 -6.18 -4.85 -29.36
N ASP A 4 -6.51 -3.61 -28.99
CA ASP A 4 -6.16 -3.05 -27.66
C ASP A 4 -7.02 -3.63 -26.54
N ILE A 5 -8.30 -3.92 -26.82
CA ILE A 5 -9.20 -4.55 -25.86
C ILE A 5 -8.71 -5.98 -25.59
N PHE A 6 -8.38 -6.73 -26.64
CA PHE A 6 -7.87 -8.08 -26.52
C PHE A 6 -6.59 -8.15 -25.68
N LYS A 7 -5.63 -7.24 -25.92
CA LYS A 7 -4.42 -7.11 -25.10
C LYS A 7 -4.74 -6.84 -23.62
N ARG A 8 -5.66 -5.91 -23.33
CA ARG A 8 -6.07 -5.59 -21.96
C ARG A 8 -6.72 -6.77 -21.24
N VAL A 9 -7.56 -7.54 -21.94
CA VAL A 9 -8.22 -8.73 -21.39
C VAL A 9 -7.19 -9.80 -21.05
N ILE A 10 -6.25 -10.08 -21.95
CA ILE A 10 -5.18 -11.06 -21.70
C ILE A 10 -4.33 -10.65 -20.50
N ILE A 11 -3.90 -9.39 -20.41
CA ILE A 11 -3.10 -8.91 -19.27
C ILE A 11 -3.90 -9.05 -17.98
N SER A 12 -5.19 -8.71 -17.98
CA SER A 12 -6.05 -8.80 -16.80
C SER A 12 -6.23 -10.24 -16.33
N LEU A 13 -6.44 -11.17 -17.26
CA LEU A 13 -6.52 -12.61 -16.97
C LEU A 13 -5.17 -13.16 -16.50
N GLY A 14 -4.08 -12.73 -17.11
CA GLY A 14 -2.72 -13.10 -16.72
C GLY A 14 -2.40 -12.66 -15.29
N ILE A 15 -2.73 -11.42 -14.92
CA ILE A 15 -2.55 -10.93 -13.54
C ILE A 15 -3.41 -11.70 -12.55
N LEU A 16 -4.67 -12.00 -12.90
CA LEU A 16 -5.56 -12.79 -12.04
C LEU A 16 -5.00 -14.20 -11.80
N LEU A 17 -4.57 -14.87 -12.88
CA LEU A 17 -3.96 -16.20 -12.81
C LEU A 17 -2.68 -16.19 -11.98
N LEU A 18 -1.78 -15.23 -12.24
CA LEU A 18 -0.54 -15.06 -11.50
C LEU A 18 -0.80 -14.84 -10.00
N THR A 19 -1.80 -14.02 -9.67
CA THR A 19 -2.19 -13.79 -8.26
C THR A 19 -2.69 -15.08 -7.63
N GLY A 20 -3.50 -15.88 -8.33
CA GLY A 20 -3.95 -17.19 -7.86
C GLY A 20 -2.80 -18.18 -7.64
N VAL A 21 -1.85 -18.26 -8.58
CA VAL A 21 -0.66 -19.12 -8.46
C VAL A 21 0.17 -18.73 -7.23
N ILE A 22 0.44 -17.44 -7.05
CA ILE A 22 1.22 -16.94 -5.90
C ILE A 22 0.48 -17.23 -4.59
N LEU A 23 -0.85 -17.09 -4.57
CA LEU A 23 -1.65 -17.29 -3.36
C LEU A 23 -1.80 -18.77 -2.97
N PHE A 24 -1.95 -19.69 -3.91
CA PHE A 24 -2.31 -21.09 -3.59
C PHE A 24 -1.17 -22.09 -3.79
N LEU A 25 -0.23 -21.83 -4.69
CA LEU A 25 0.79 -22.81 -5.10
C LEU A 25 2.21 -22.45 -4.64
N LEU A 26 2.51 -21.16 -4.47
CA LEU A 26 3.85 -20.72 -4.10
C LEU A 26 4.04 -20.56 -2.59
N PRO A 27 5.29 -20.69 -2.10
CA PRO A 27 5.59 -20.52 -0.69
C PRO A 27 5.39 -19.08 -0.20
N ASN A 28 5.11 -18.92 1.10
CA ASN A 28 4.75 -17.63 1.71
C ASN A 28 5.80 -16.52 1.50
N TRP A 29 7.09 -16.86 1.39
CA TRP A 29 8.14 -15.87 1.13
C TRP A 29 7.98 -15.20 -0.24
N VAL A 30 7.50 -15.90 -1.27
CA VAL A 30 7.24 -15.31 -2.60
C VAL A 30 6.11 -14.30 -2.50
N PHE A 31 5.05 -14.63 -1.75
CA PHE A 31 3.96 -13.69 -1.49
C PHE A 31 4.44 -12.45 -0.72
N CYS A 32 5.31 -12.63 0.28
CA CYS A 32 5.94 -11.52 1.00
C CYS A 32 6.74 -10.61 0.06
N LEU A 33 7.54 -11.18 -0.84
CA LEU A 33 8.28 -10.40 -1.84
C LEU A 33 7.35 -9.62 -2.77
N LEU A 34 6.24 -10.22 -3.19
CA LEU A 34 5.24 -9.53 -4.00
C LEU A 34 4.64 -8.33 -3.25
N VAL A 35 4.25 -8.50 -1.99
CA VAL A 35 3.72 -7.42 -1.15
C VAL A 35 4.78 -6.32 -0.95
N ALA A 36 6.04 -6.70 -0.67
CA ALA A 36 7.14 -5.75 -0.53
C ALA A 36 7.40 -4.97 -1.83
N LEU A 37 7.29 -5.62 -3.00
CA LEU A 37 7.37 -4.97 -4.30
C LEU A 37 6.25 -3.94 -4.49
N PHE A 38 5.01 -4.29 -4.16
CA PHE A 38 3.89 -3.34 -4.21
C PHE A 38 4.09 -2.15 -3.27
N ILE A 39 4.57 -2.38 -2.06
CA ILE A 39 4.92 -1.32 -1.11
C ILE A 39 6.00 -0.40 -1.69
N CYS A 40 7.08 -0.98 -2.25
CA CYS A 40 8.17 -0.21 -2.85
C CYS A 40 7.68 0.70 -3.98
N VAL A 41 6.88 0.17 -4.91
CA VAL A 41 6.31 0.94 -6.03
C VAL A 41 5.36 2.02 -5.51
N ALA A 42 4.45 1.69 -4.59
CA ALA A 42 3.50 2.63 -4.02
C ALA A 42 4.18 3.78 -3.25
N LEU A 43 5.21 3.49 -2.46
CA LEU A 43 6.02 4.49 -1.77
C LEU A 43 6.78 5.37 -2.76
N TYR A 44 7.37 4.77 -3.80
CA TYR A 44 8.07 5.51 -4.84
C TYR A 44 7.14 6.51 -5.53
N GLU A 45 5.94 6.10 -5.93
CA GLU A 45 4.95 6.97 -6.55
C GLU A 45 4.47 8.06 -5.58
N PHE A 46 4.15 7.68 -4.34
CA PHE A 46 3.69 8.61 -3.31
C PHE A 46 4.72 9.71 -3.05
N PHE A 47 5.98 9.35 -2.78
CA PHE A 47 7.04 10.33 -2.54
C PHE A 47 7.35 11.16 -3.79
N SER A 48 7.26 10.59 -4.99
CA SER A 48 7.42 11.37 -6.24
C SER A 48 6.34 12.44 -6.40
N ILE A 49 5.10 12.15 -5.98
CA ILE A 49 4.00 13.13 -6.00
C ILE A 49 4.25 14.24 -4.97
N VAL A 50 4.76 13.88 -3.80
CA VAL A 50 5.08 14.83 -2.72
C VAL A 50 6.22 15.77 -3.14
N GLU A 51 7.30 15.24 -3.72
CA GLU A 51 8.41 16.03 -4.27
C GLU A 51 7.93 17.02 -5.34
N LYS A 52 7.07 16.55 -6.26
CA LYS A 52 6.47 17.42 -7.30
C LYS A 52 5.60 18.54 -6.74
N LYS A 53 5.13 18.43 -5.50
CA LYS A 53 4.38 19.49 -4.79
C LYS A 53 5.29 20.45 -4.02
N GLY A 54 6.60 20.32 -4.14
CA GLY A 54 7.58 21.20 -3.49
C GLY A 54 7.96 20.80 -2.07
N LEU A 55 7.46 19.65 -1.57
CA LEU A 55 7.87 19.12 -0.27
C LEU A 55 9.08 18.20 -0.44
N PHE A 56 10.18 18.56 0.21
CA PHE A 56 11.37 17.72 0.23
C PHE A 56 11.16 16.51 1.15
N VAL A 57 11.39 15.30 0.64
CA VAL A 57 11.34 14.06 1.44
C VAL A 57 12.57 13.22 1.17
N TYR A 58 13.06 12.50 2.19
CA TYR A 58 14.11 11.51 2.01
C TYR A 58 13.53 10.23 1.40
N LYS A 59 13.17 10.30 0.12
CA LYS A 59 12.43 9.28 -0.61
C LYS A 59 13.00 7.87 -0.46
N TYR A 60 14.30 7.70 -0.74
CA TYR A 60 14.94 6.38 -0.64
C TYR A 60 14.98 5.84 0.79
N PHE A 61 15.20 6.72 1.78
CA PHE A 61 15.15 6.35 3.18
C PHE A 61 13.74 5.87 3.56
N GLY A 62 12.70 6.62 3.17
CA GLY A 62 11.31 6.23 3.41
C GLY A 62 10.94 4.90 2.74
N ILE A 63 11.44 4.64 1.54
CA ILE A 63 11.24 3.36 0.85
C ILE A 63 11.92 2.21 1.61
N VAL A 64 13.18 2.37 2.01
CA VAL A 64 13.91 1.35 2.78
C VAL A 64 13.22 1.07 4.12
N ALA A 65 12.86 2.12 4.86
CA ALA A 65 12.10 2.00 6.11
C ALA A 65 10.76 1.29 5.89
N GLY A 66 10.07 1.59 4.80
CA GLY A 66 8.80 0.96 4.44
C GLY A 66 8.92 -0.53 4.08
N ILE A 67 10.03 -0.96 3.49
CA ILE A 67 10.31 -2.37 3.15
C ILE A 67 10.71 -3.19 4.39
N ILE A 68 11.33 -2.57 5.38
CA ILE A 68 11.70 -3.25 6.64
C ILE A 68 10.44 -3.73 7.38
N ILE A 69 9.33 -2.98 7.32
CA ILE A 69 8.07 -3.32 8.00
C ILE A 69 7.51 -4.70 7.57
N PRO A 70 7.19 -4.96 6.28
CA PRO A 70 6.67 -6.27 5.84
C PRO A 70 7.68 -7.40 6.07
N LEU A 71 8.99 -7.14 5.95
CA LEU A 71 10.02 -8.14 6.18
C LEU A 71 10.09 -8.53 7.66
N ALA A 72 10.07 -7.53 8.56
CA ALA A 72 10.03 -7.77 9.99
C ALA A 72 8.78 -8.57 10.38
N ILE A 73 7.62 -8.24 9.82
CA ILE A 73 6.39 -9.00 10.03
C ILE A 73 6.56 -10.46 9.61
N TYR A 74 7.03 -10.69 8.39
CA TYR A 74 7.25 -12.04 7.84
C TYR A 74 8.18 -12.89 8.71
N LEU A 75 9.30 -12.31 9.17
CA LEU A 75 10.30 -13.02 9.97
C LEU A 75 9.81 -13.38 11.38
N HIS A 76 8.90 -12.58 11.98
CA HIS A 76 8.45 -12.80 13.36
C HIS A 76 7.12 -13.56 13.48
N LEU A 77 6.40 -13.77 12.37
CA LEU A 77 5.11 -14.47 12.32
C LEU A 77 5.18 -15.94 12.77
N GLY A 78 6.38 -16.54 12.86
CA GLY A 78 6.56 -17.96 13.23
C GLY A 78 6.91 -18.25 14.69
N GLU A 79 7.25 -17.23 15.49
CA GLU A 79 7.99 -17.47 16.74
C GLU A 79 7.27 -16.98 18.02
N GLY A 80 5.99 -16.58 17.94
CA GLY A 80 5.23 -16.15 19.13
C GLY A 80 5.75 -14.85 19.78
N HIS A 81 6.61 -14.11 19.08
CA HIS A 81 7.17 -12.85 19.56
C HIS A 81 6.13 -11.72 19.57
N ALA A 82 6.36 -10.74 20.45
CA ALA A 82 5.56 -9.52 20.54
C ALA A 82 5.49 -8.79 19.17
N ASN A 83 4.37 -8.12 18.90
CA ASN A 83 4.20 -7.32 17.68
C ASN A 83 5.27 -6.21 17.62
N LEU A 84 6.33 -6.41 16.83
CA LEU A 84 7.44 -5.45 16.68
C LEU A 84 7.13 -4.32 15.69
N GLU A 85 6.01 -4.39 14.97
CA GLU A 85 5.64 -3.39 13.97
C GLU A 85 5.53 -1.97 14.52
N PRO A 86 4.88 -1.72 15.68
CA PRO A 86 4.83 -0.39 16.26
C PRO A 86 6.24 0.11 16.61
N PHE A 87 7.13 -0.79 17.03
CA PHE A 87 8.52 -0.47 17.35
C PHE A 87 9.30 -0.02 16.10
N PHE A 88 9.17 -0.72 14.97
CA PHE A 88 9.80 -0.29 13.71
C PHE A 88 9.24 1.03 13.19
N ILE A 89 7.93 1.25 13.32
CA ILE A 89 7.30 2.54 12.97
C ILE A 89 7.88 3.65 13.86
N VAL A 90 7.95 3.44 15.18
CA VAL A 90 8.52 4.42 16.13
C VAL A 90 9.99 4.71 15.85
N ILE A 91 10.80 3.70 15.52
CA ILE A 91 12.20 3.91 15.13
C ILE A 91 12.29 4.72 13.85
N ALA A 92 11.48 4.39 12.84
CA ALA A 92 11.43 5.15 11.60
C ALA A 92 11.02 6.61 11.87
N CYS A 93 10.09 6.86 12.80
CA CYS A 93 9.78 8.20 13.29
C CYS A 93 11.02 8.89 13.85
N LEU A 94 11.64 8.32 14.88
CA LEU A 94 12.77 8.90 15.58
C LEU A 94 13.94 9.19 14.64
N PHE A 95 14.24 8.28 13.71
CA PHE A 95 15.31 8.48 12.74
C PHE A 95 14.97 9.59 11.74
N THR A 96 13.72 9.67 11.28
CA THR A 96 13.27 10.78 10.41
C THR A 96 13.36 12.12 11.14
N PHE A 97 13.02 12.16 12.43
CA PHE A 97 13.21 13.35 13.27
C PHE A 97 14.69 13.75 13.35
N VAL A 98 15.60 12.80 13.62
CA VAL A 98 17.05 13.07 13.71
C VAL A 98 17.61 13.59 12.38
N LEU A 99 17.27 12.95 11.25
CA LEU A 99 17.70 13.42 9.93
C LEU A 99 17.21 14.84 9.63
N GLN A 100 16.01 15.17 10.10
CA GLN A 100 15.43 16.49 9.89
C GLN A 100 16.07 17.56 10.78
N PHE A 101 16.43 17.23 12.03
CA PHE A 101 17.17 18.13 12.94
C PHE A 101 18.58 18.46 12.45
N ALA A 102 19.22 17.55 11.70
CA ALA A 102 20.50 17.82 11.04
C ALA A 102 20.39 18.86 9.91
N ARG A 103 19.17 19.21 9.48
CA ARG A 103 18.91 20.17 8.40
C ARG A 103 18.75 21.59 8.95
N LYS A 104 19.61 22.51 8.48
CA LYS A 104 19.62 23.93 8.91
C LYS A 104 18.57 24.82 8.24
N GLU A 105 17.85 24.36 7.21
CA GLU A 105 16.95 25.21 6.42
C GLU A 105 15.45 24.95 6.62
N ASN A 106 14.71 26.04 6.85
CA ASN A 106 13.24 26.21 6.84
C ASN A 106 12.44 25.23 7.71
N VAL A 107 12.26 25.60 8.98
CA VAL A 107 11.47 24.88 10.01
C VAL A 107 10.03 24.56 9.55
N LYS A 108 9.43 25.39 8.70
CA LYS A 108 8.02 25.22 8.25
C LYS A 108 7.78 23.93 7.46
N ASP A 109 8.75 23.49 6.67
CA ASP A 109 8.57 22.29 5.81
C ASP A 109 8.98 21.00 6.53
N HIS A 110 9.66 21.09 7.68
CA HIS A 110 10.17 19.95 8.43
C HIS A 110 9.04 19.09 8.99
N LEU A 111 8.07 19.72 9.64
CA LEU A 111 6.90 19.03 10.19
C LEU A 111 6.09 18.35 9.09
N ALA A 112 5.89 19.02 7.95
CA ALA A 112 5.19 18.46 6.81
C ALA A 112 5.92 17.24 6.24
N SER A 113 7.25 17.32 6.11
CA SER A 113 8.09 16.24 5.58
C SER A 113 8.04 14.99 6.47
N ILE A 114 8.13 15.18 7.79
CA ILE A 114 8.01 14.10 8.77
C ILE A 114 6.60 13.51 8.72
N ALA A 115 5.56 14.34 8.81
CA ALA A 115 4.17 13.89 8.80
C ALA A 115 3.83 13.08 7.54
N VAL A 116 4.30 13.52 6.37
CA VAL A 116 4.09 12.83 5.09
C VAL A 116 4.85 11.50 5.05
N THR A 117 6.08 11.45 5.57
CA THR A 117 6.86 10.20 5.64
C THR A 117 6.19 9.20 6.57
N LEU A 118 5.75 9.63 7.76
CA LEU A 118 5.02 8.78 8.70
C LEU A 118 3.70 8.30 8.13
N PHE A 119 2.96 9.19 7.47
CA PHE A 119 1.75 8.84 6.77
C PHE A 119 2.01 7.77 5.70
N ALA A 120 3.09 7.89 4.91
CA ALA A 120 3.44 6.89 3.91
C ALA A 120 3.76 5.53 4.54
N LEU A 121 4.58 5.50 5.61
CA LEU A 121 4.93 4.26 6.29
C LEU A 121 3.71 3.57 6.90
N PHE A 122 2.84 4.33 7.55
CA PHE A 122 1.63 3.81 8.18
C PHE A 122 0.58 3.38 7.14
N TYR A 123 0.26 4.28 6.20
CA TYR A 123 -0.83 4.07 5.26
C TYR A 123 -0.48 3.07 4.16
N ILE A 124 0.74 3.10 3.65
CA ILE A 124 1.16 2.23 2.54
C ILE A 124 1.80 0.97 3.10
N SER A 125 2.89 1.10 3.87
CA SER A 125 3.69 -0.06 4.26
C SER A 125 2.98 -0.92 5.30
N TRP A 126 2.48 -0.32 6.38
CA TRP A 126 1.86 -1.07 7.46
C TRP A 126 0.55 -1.73 7.01
N PHE A 127 -0.38 -0.98 6.39
CA PHE A 127 -1.64 -1.55 5.90
C PHE A 127 -1.45 -2.62 4.82
N LEU A 128 -0.55 -2.44 3.84
CA LEU A 128 -0.30 -3.50 2.86
C LEU A 128 0.33 -4.74 3.51
N SER A 129 1.09 -4.58 4.59
CA SER A 129 1.65 -5.73 5.31
C SER A 129 0.60 -6.61 5.99
N PHE A 130 -0.64 -6.14 6.18
CA PHE A 130 -1.73 -7.00 6.67
C PHE A 130 -2.07 -8.13 5.69
N PHE A 131 -1.78 -7.99 4.40
CA PHE A 131 -1.91 -9.10 3.46
C PHE A 131 -1.03 -10.28 3.89
N ILE A 132 0.19 -10.02 4.35
CA ILE A 132 1.13 -11.05 4.84
C ILE A 132 0.56 -11.71 6.10
N LYS A 133 0.05 -10.92 7.04
CA LYS A 133 -0.58 -11.45 8.27
C LYS A 133 -1.77 -12.35 7.98
N ILE A 134 -2.68 -11.88 7.11
CA ILE A 134 -3.88 -12.64 6.74
C ILE A 134 -3.46 -13.93 6.03
N LYS A 135 -2.44 -13.89 5.17
CA LYS A 135 -1.91 -15.07 4.48
C LYS A 135 -1.35 -16.13 5.46
N TYR A 136 -0.86 -15.72 6.62
CA TYR A 136 -0.34 -16.61 7.67
C TYR A 136 -1.42 -17.20 8.59
N LEU A 137 -2.66 -16.71 8.53
CA LEU A 137 -3.77 -17.32 9.26
C LEU A 137 -4.13 -18.69 8.65
N PRO A 138 -4.84 -19.55 9.40
CA PRO A 138 -5.47 -20.75 8.84
C PRO A 138 -6.32 -20.38 7.63
N GLU A 139 -6.19 -21.13 6.53
CA GLU A 139 -6.85 -20.83 5.25
C GLU A 139 -6.54 -19.42 4.70
N GLY A 140 -5.36 -18.86 5.02
CA GLY A 140 -5.00 -17.49 4.69
C GLY A 140 -5.05 -17.15 3.20
N ALA A 141 -4.83 -18.13 2.31
CA ALA A 141 -5.00 -17.95 0.86
C ALA A 141 -6.47 -17.63 0.48
N HIS A 142 -7.42 -18.30 1.12
CA HIS A 142 -8.85 -18.06 0.93
C HIS A 142 -9.26 -16.71 1.50
N LEU A 143 -8.75 -16.34 2.68
CA LEU A 143 -9.03 -15.05 3.30
C LEU A 143 -8.50 -13.87 2.48
N VAL A 144 -7.27 -13.97 1.97
CA VAL A 144 -6.72 -12.93 1.06
C VAL A 144 -7.54 -12.86 -0.23
N SER A 145 -7.90 -14.00 -0.80
CA SER A 145 -8.75 -14.05 -2.01
C SER A 145 -10.11 -13.40 -1.77
N PHE A 146 -10.75 -13.70 -0.64
CA PHE A 146 -12.00 -13.10 -0.21
C PHE A 146 -11.88 -11.57 -0.09
N LEU A 147 -10.82 -11.07 0.56
CA LEU A 147 -10.56 -9.63 0.70
C LEU A 147 -10.43 -8.94 -0.67
N ILE A 148 -9.70 -9.54 -1.61
CA ILE A 148 -9.55 -9.01 -2.98
C ILE A 148 -10.89 -9.02 -3.72
N ILE A 149 -11.67 -10.09 -3.61
CA ILE A 149 -12.98 -10.20 -4.27
C ILE A 149 -13.96 -9.17 -3.71
N VAL A 150 -14.04 -9.02 -2.39
CA VAL A 150 -14.98 -8.09 -1.73
C VAL A 150 -14.65 -6.64 -2.11
N THR A 151 -13.37 -6.26 -2.08
CA THR A 151 -12.93 -4.91 -2.45
C THR A 151 -13.21 -4.61 -3.92
N LYS A 152 -12.85 -5.52 -4.84
CA LYS A 152 -13.16 -5.35 -6.27
C LYS A 152 -14.66 -5.32 -6.56
N THR A 153 -15.43 -6.19 -5.92
CA THR A 153 -16.89 -6.24 -6.11
C THR A 153 -17.54 -4.98 -5.56
N GLY A 154 -17.02 -4.44 -4.44
CA GLY A 154 -17.43 -3.14 -3.91
C GLY A 154 -17.24 -2.01 -4.91
N ASP A 155 -16.09 -1.93 -5.57
CA ASP A 155 -15.82 -0.92 -6.60
C ASP A 155 -16.73 -1.07 -7.83
N VAL A 156 -16.95 -2.31 -8.29
CA VAL A 156 -17.88 -2.60 -9.40
C VAL A 156 -19.31 -2.24 -9.02
N GLY A 157 -19.75 -2.61 -7.82
CA GLY A 157 -21.07 -2.28 -7.28
C GLY A 157 -21.28 -0.77 -7.18
N ALA A 158 -20.30 -0.05 -6.61
CA ALA A 158 -20.33 1.40 -6.52
C ALA A 158 -20.39 2.07 -7.89
N TYR A 159 -19.66 1.54 -8.89
CA TYR A 159 -19.72 2.04 -10.26
C TYR A 159 -21.09 1.80 -10.91
N LEU A 160 -21.64 0.58 -10.82
CA LEU A 160 -22.91 0.22 -11.46
C LEU A 160 -24.10 0.94 -10.81
N VAL A 161 -24.16 0.92 -9.48
CA VAL A 161 -25.23 1.58 -8.71
C VAL A 161 -25.09 3.10 -8.81
N GLY A 162 -23.88 3.63 -8.61
CA GLY A 162 -23.61 5.07 -8.72
C GLY A 162 -23.91 5.62 -10.11
N LYS A 163 -23.61 4.90 -11.19
CA LYS A 163 -23.95 5.33 -12.56
C LYS A 163 -25.45 5.32 -12.82
N LYS A 164 -26.20 4.37 -12.25
CA LYS A 164 -27.64 4.20 -12.52
C LYS A 164 -28.53 5.05 -11.60
N PHE A 165 -28.11 5.27 -10.36
CA PHE A 165 -28.92 5.91 -9.32
C PHE A 165 -28.27 7.14 -8.68
N GLY A 166 -26.99 7.42 -8.96
CA GLY A 166 -26.26 8.54 -8.37
C GLY A 166 -26.76 9.89 -8.89
N LYS A 167 -27.53 10.60 -8.06
CA LYS A 167 -28.07 11.93 -8.38
C LYS A 167 -27.30 13.07 -7.72
N SER A 168 -26.68 12.81 -6.57
CA SER A 168 -25.97 13.83 -5.79
C SER A 168 -24.50 13.46 -5.60
N PRO A 169 -23.55 14.28 -6.07
CA PRO A 169 -22.13 14.03 -5.84
C PRO A 169 -21.77 14.13 -4.35
N LEU A 170 -20.96 13.20 -3.86
CA LEU A 170 -20.46 13.14 -2.48
C LEU A 170 -19.54 14.32 -2.17
N ILE A 171 -18.48 14.49 -2.95
CA ILE A 171 -17.50 15.58 -2.81
C ILE A 171 -17.02 16.00 -4.19
N SER A 172 -17.66 17.03 -4.75
CA SER A 172 -17.36 17.54 -6.09
C SER A 172 -15.94 18.10 -6.23
N ARG A 173 -15.38 18.69 -5.16
CA ARG A 173 -14.05 19.31 -5.16
C ARG A 173 -12.88 18.31 -5.25
N ILE A 174 -13.09 17.06 -4.81
CA ILE A 174 -12.02 16.04 -4.72
C ILE A 174 -12.25 14.91 -5.72
N SER A 175 -13.51 14.47 -5.90
CA SER A 175 -13.85 13.42 -6.85
C SER A 175 -15.26 13.66 -7.41
N PRO A 176 -15.38 14.38 -8.53
CA PRO A 176 -16.67 14.84 -9.06
C PRO A 176 -17.63 13.73 -9.49
N ARG A 177 -17.15 12.47 -9.61
CA ARG A 177 -17.94 11.32 -10.04
C ARG A 177 -18.34 10.35 -8.91
N LYS A 178 -17.98 10.60 -7.65
CA LYS A 178 -18.49 9.82 -6.51
C LYS A 178 -19.86 10.36 -6.10
N THR A 179 -20.88 9.51 -6.03
CA THR A 179 -22.28 9.88 -5.68
C THR A 179 -22.72 9.26 -4.36
N LYS A 180 -23.62 9.93 -3.64
CA LYS A 180 -24.23 9.47 -2.38
C LYS A 180 -25.17 8.29 -2.61
#